data_AF-A0A7Z0STD9-F1
#
_entry.id   AF-A0A7Z0STD9-F1
#
_cell.length_a   1.000
_cell.length_b   1.000
_cell.length_c   1.000
_cell.angle_alpha   90.00
_cell.angle_beta   90.00
_cell.angle_gamma   90.00
#
_symmetry.space_group_name_H-M   'P 1'
#
loop_
_entity.id
_entity.type
_entity.pdbx_description
1 polymer ?
#
loop_
_entity_poly.entity_id
_entity_poly.type
_entity_poly.pdbx_seq_one_letter_code
_entity_poly.pdbx_strand_id
1 'polypeptide(L)'
;MGFWSLWHFAIFIAMTLIAVWTSRRGKSASIGGYGGWLIALCIFLVFWAMQELAEFYRVRHEIAVLVPSALESPDYQEYICYALGLAWLEAFLLIGAAAMLTINRHRRAVRQTIAALWIAGPVAAFTEFVMAETYFGDYLVEDDYSAMAATVMFATVWTCYLLTSARVKNTYI
;
A
#
# COMPACT_ATOMS: atom_id res chain seq x y z
N MET A 1 -3.07 -14.97 3.36
CA MET A 1 -2.52 -14.39 2.13
C MET A 1 -2.93 -15.21 0.92
N GLY A 2 -3.71 -14.62 0.00
CA GLY A 2 -3.83 -15.21 -1.34
C GLY A 2 -2.43 -15.27 -1.96
N PHE A 3 -2.00 -16.44 -2.43
CA PHE A 3 -0.64 -16.66 -2.91
C PHE A 3 -0.39 -15.77 -4.15
N TRP A 4 0.22 -14.59 -3.96
CA TRP A 4 0.70 -13.78 -5.06
C TRP A 4 1.86 -14.52 -5.71
N SER A 5 1.55 -15.35 -6.70
CA SER A 5 2.59 -16.03 -7.46
C SER A 5 3.51 -14.99 -8.11
N LEU A 6 4.78 -15.36 -8.29
CA LEU A 6 5.81 -14.53 -8.93
C LEU A 6 5.35 -13.91 -10.27
N TRP A 7 4.43 -14.59 -10.96
CA TRP A 7 3.80 -14.11 -12.19
C TRP A 7 2.88 -12.90 -12.00
N HIS A 8 2.14 -12.80 -10.90
CA HIS A 8 1.33 -11.62 -10.59
C HIS A 8 2.21 -10.38 -10.39
N PHE A 9 3.34 -10.55 -9.69
CA PHE A 9 4.36 -9.49 -9.56
C PHE A 9 4.94 -9.10 -10.92
N ALA A 10 5.32 -10.07 -11.74
CA ALA A 10 5.88 -9.80 -13.07
C ALA A 10 4.89 -9.04 -13.97
N ILE A 11 3.61 -9.43 -13.97
CA ILE A 11 2.56 -8.75 -14.75
C ILE A 11 2.34 -7.33 -14.22
N PHE A 12 2.25 -7.15 -12.90
CA PHE A 12 2.07 -5.85 -12.30
C PHE A 12 3.25 -4.91 -12.62
N ILE A 13 4.48 -5.39 -12.48
CA ILE A 13 5.70 -4.64 -12.83
C ILE A 13 5.68 -4.29 -14.32
N ALA A 14 5.40 -5.24 -15.21
CA ALA A 14 5.37 -5.01 -16.65
C ALA A 14 4.31 -3.96 -17.03
N MET A 15 3.08 -4.10 -16.51
CA MET A 15 2.00 -3.15 -16.73
C MET A 15 2.38 -1.75 -16.25
N THR A 16 3.05 -1.66 -15.11
CA THR A 16 3.40 -0.36 -14.56
C THR A 16 4.62 0.27 -15.24
N LEU A 17 5.61 -0.54 -15.67
CA LEU A 17 6.69 -0.06 -16.53
C LEU A 17 6.15 0.44 -17.88
N ILE A 18 5.21 -0.27 -18.48
CA ILE A 18 4.52 0.15 -19.71
C ILE A 18 3.76 1.46 -19.46
N ALA A 19 3.04 1.59 -18.35
CA ALA A 19 2.32 2.81 -18.01
C ALA A 19 3.27 4.01 -17.76
N VAL A 20 4.38 3.79 -17.06
CA VAL A 20 5.42 4.81 -16.85
C VAL A 20 6.03 5.20 -18.21
N TRP A 21 6.37 4.24 -19.05
CA TRP A 21 6.99 4.49 -20.36
C TRP A 21 6.06 5.23 -21.32
N THR A 22 4.78 4.83 -21.38
CA THR A 22 3.75 5.50 -22.18
C THR A 22 3.46 6.91 -21.65
N SER A 23 3.46 7.11 -20.32
CA SER A 23 3.27 8.43 -19.71
C SER A 23 4.41 9.43 -20.03
N ARG A 24 5.63 8.93 -20.25
CA ARG A 24 6.80 9.74 -20.65
C ARG A 24 6.77 10.17 -22.12
N ARG A 25 6.04 9.47 -22.99
CA ARG A 25 5.98 9.74 -24.44
C ARG A 25 5.00 10.85 -24.85
N GLY A 26 4.19 11.38 -23.93
CA GLY A 26 3.27 12.47 -24.21
C GLY A 26 3.96 13.83 -24.36
N LYS A 27 4.52 14.13 -25.54
CA LYS A 27 5.03 15.47 -25.92
C LYS A 27 3.92 16.41 -26.40
N SER A 28 2.80 16.50 -25.71
CA SER A 28 1.79 17.52 -26.01
C SER A 28 1.67 18.48 -24.84
N ALA A 29 1.92 19.76 -25.12
CA ALA A 29 1.93 20.85 -24.14
C ALA A 29 0.54 21.16 -23.54
N SER A 30 -0.52 20.43 -23.92
CA SER A 30 -1.91 20.74 -23.55
C SER A 30 -2.65 19.65 -22.79
N ILE A 31 -2.05 18.48 -22.50
CA ILE A 31 -2.75 17.43 -21.75
C ILE A 31 -2.54 17.68 -20.24
N GLY A 32 -3.27 18.67 -19.71
CA GLY A 32 -3.54 18.84 -18.28
C GLY A 32 -4.86 18.16 -17.90
N GLY A 33 -4.98 17.66 -16.67
CA GLY A 33 -6.23 17.09 -16.16
C GLY A 33 -6.06 15.77 -15.40
N TYR A 34 -7.14 15.37 -14.73
CA TYR A 34 -7.23 14.12 -13.96
C TYR A 34 -7.25 12.92 -14.92
N GLY A 35 -6.06 12.40 -15.26
CA GLY A 35 -5.92 11.34 -16.25
C GLY A 35 -6.36 9.97 -15.73
N GLY A 36 -6.72 9.08 -16.66
CA GLY A 36 -7.13 7.71 -16.33
C GLY A 36 -6.13 6.95 -15.44
N TRP A 37 -4.82 7.18 -15.60
CA TRP A 37 -3.81 6.54 -14.75
C TRP A 37 -3.81 7.05 -13.30
N LEU A 38 -4.21 8.31 -13.08
CA LEU A 38 -4.31 8.88 -11.75
C LEU A 38 -5.62 8.48 -11.06
N ILE A 39 -6.69 8.30 -11.85
CA ILE A 39 -7.93 7.65 -11.39
C ILE A 39 -7.63 6.21 -10.98
N ALA A 40 -6.89 5.46 -11.81
CA ALA A 40 -6.48 4.10 -11.50
C ALA A 40 -5.68 4.02 -10.20
N LEU A 41 -4.73 4.95 -9.99
CA LEU A 41 -4.04 5.07 -8.71
C LEU A 41 -5.02 5.27 -7.55
N CYS A 42 -5.93 6.23 -7.64
CA CYS A 42 -6.85 6.53 -6.54
C CYS A 42 -7.76 5.35 -6.20
N ILE A 43 -8.32 4.68 -7.22
CA ILE A 43 -9.12 3.46 -7.03
C ILE A 43 -8.28 2.39 -6.35
N PHE A 44 -7.04 2.21 -6.82
CA PHE A 44 -6.13 1.24 -6.23
C PHE A 44 -5.83 1.55 -4.76
N LEU A 45 -5.54 2.80 -4.38
CA LEU A 45 -5.26 3.16 -2.99
C LEU A 45 -6.43 2.83 -2.06
N VAL A 46 -7.65 3.10 -2.51
CA VAL A 46 -8.86 2.77 -1.74
C VAL A 46 -9.06 1.26 -1.67
N PHE A 47 -8.84 0.54 -2.76
CA PHE A 47 -8.91 -0.91 -2.79
C PHE A 47 -7.88 -1.56 -1.86
N TRP A 48 -6.62 -1.09 -1.89
CA TRP A 48 -5.56 -1.56 -1.02
C TRP A 48 -5.92 -1.35 0.44
N ALA A 49 -6.37 -0.16 0.83
CA ALA A 49 -6.85 0.12 2.18
C ALA A 49 -7.94 -0.87 2.65
N MET A 50 -8.91 -1.17 1.79
CA MET A 50 -9.98 -2.13 2.11
C MET A 50 -9.47 -3.57 2.19
N GLN A 51 -8.52 -3.94 1.34
CA GLN A 51 -7.91 -5.27 1.33
C GLN A 51 -7.11 -5.54 2.60
N GLU A 52 -6.30 -4.59 3.09
CA GLU A 52 -5.55 -4.76 4.34
C GLU A 52 -6.47 -4.93 5.53
N LEU A 53 -7.50 -4.10 5.65
CA LEU A 53 -8.51 -4.25 6.69
C LEU A 53 -9.22 -5.61 6.61
N ALA A 54 -9.63 -6.02 5.41
CA ALA A 54 -10.30 -7.31 5.21
C ALA A 54 -9.39 -8.49 5.57
N GLU A 55 -8.12 -8.44 5.18
CA GLU A 55 -7.13 -9.48 5.49
C GLU A 55 -6.87 -9.55 6.99
N PHE A 56 -6.73 -8.40 7.67
CA PHE A 56 -6.59 -8.35 9.13
C PHE A 56 -7.77 -9.05 9.82
N TYR A 57 -9.02 -8.72 9.45
CA TYR A 57 -10.20 -9.37 10.04
C TYR A 57 -10.28 -10.86 9.72
N ARG A 58 -9.88 -11.27 8.51
CA ARG A 58 -9.81 -12.67 8.10
C ARG A 58 -8.81 -13.44 8.97
N VAL A 59 -7.58 -12.95 9.08
CA VAL A 59 -6.50 -13.58 9.87
C VAL A 59 -6.89 -13.64 11.34
N ARG A 60 -7.43 -12.55 11.91
CA ARG A 60 -7.90 -12.53 13.29
C ARG A 60 -9.00 -13.58 13.53
N HIS A 61 -9.95 -13.71 12.60
CA HIS A 61 -11.01 -14.71 12.70
C HIS A 61 -10.45 -16.14 12.62
N GLU A 62 -9.51 -16.39 11.71
CA GLU A 62 -8.87 -17.70 11.56
C GLU A 62 -8.09 -18.09 12.82
N ILE A 63 -7.32 -17.18 13.41
CA ILE A 63 -6.61 -17.45 14.67
C ILE A 63 -7.59 -17.75 15.79
N ALA A 64 -8.70 -17.00 15.90
CA ALA A 64 -9.73 -17.24 16.90
C ALA A 64 -10.37 -18.63 16.79
N VAL A 65 -10.51 -19.17 15.58
CA VAL A 65 -11.07 -20.50 15.32
C VAL A 65 -10.03 -21.61 15.51
N LEU A 66 -8.81 -21.41 15.02
CA LEU A 66 -7.76 -22.44 15.00
C LEU A 66 -7.04 -22.57 16.35
N VAL A 67 -6.86 -21.46 17.06
CA VAL A 67 -6.12 -21.42 18.34
C VAL A 67 -6.91 -20.58 19.35
N PRO A 68 -8.03 -21.09 19.91
CA PRO A 68 -8.84 -20.34 20.86
C PRO A 68 -8.07 -19.89 22.11
N SER A 69 -7.09 -20.68 22.54
CA SER A 69 -6.22 -20.34 23.67
C SER A 69 -5.36 -19.09 23.44
N ALA A 70 -5.09 -18.71 22.19
CA ALA A 70 -4.38 -17.48 21.88
C ALA A 70 -5.19 -16.24 22.30
N LEU A 71 -6.54 -16.32 22.28
CA LEU A 71 -7.41 -15.21 22.68
C LEU A 71 -7.29 -14.89 24.18
N GLU A 72 -6.84 -15.83 25.00
CA GLU A 72 -6.66 -15.63 26.44
C GLU A 72 -5.26 -15.09 26.76
N SER A 73 -4.32 -15.13 25.81
CA SER A 73 -2.97 -14.63 26.00
C SER A 73 -2.93 -13.09 25.99
N PRO A 74 -2.38 -12.44 27.04
CA PRO A 74 -2.18 -10.99 27.05
C PRO A 74 -1.34 -10.48 25.86
N ASP A 75 -0.30 -11.23 25.50
CA ASP A 75 0.63 -10.86 24.42
C ASP A 75 -0.08 -10.82 23.06
N TYR A 76 -0.97 -11.77 22.80
CA TYR A 76 -1.77 -11.80 21.57
C TYR A 76 -2.76 -10.63 21.51
N GLN A 77 -3.38 -10.28 22.64
CA GLN A 77 -4.30 -9.14 22.71
C GLN A 77 -3.58 -7.82 22.45
N GLU A 78 -2.38 -7.66 23.00
CA GLU A 78 -1.55 -6.48 22.77
C GLU A 78 -1.12 -6.39 21.29
N TYR A 79 -0.62 -7.49 20.71
CA TYR A 79 -0.30 -7.59 19.29
C TYR A 79 -1.48 -7.19 18.38
N ILE A 80 -2.66 -7.77 18.61
CA ILE A 80 -3.87 -7.48 17.81
C ILE A 80 -4.30 -6.03 17.94
N CYS A 81 -4.13 -5.41 19.12
CA CYS A 81 -4.43 -4.00 19.31
C CYS A 81 -3.54 -3.11 18.45
N TYR A 82 -2.22 -3.35 18.47
CA TYR A 82 -1.28 -2.59 17.65
C TYR A 82 -1.47 -2.84 16.15
N ALA A 83 -1.65 -4.11 15.73
CA ALA A 83 -1.88 -4.45 14.33
C ALA A 83 -3.19 -3.84 13.80
N LEU A 84 -4.26 -3.83 14.61
CA LEU A 84 -5.51 -3.14 14.26
C LEU A 84 -5.28 -1.63 14.11
N GLY A 85 -4.54 -1.02 15.04
CA GLY A 85 -4.19 0.40 14.98
C GLY A 85 -3.40 0.75 13.71
N LEU A 86 -2.45 -0.10 13.35
CA LEU A 86 -1.63 0.04 12.15
C LEU A 86 -2.48 -0.08 10.88
N ALA A 87 -3.31 -1.12 10.77
CA ALA A 87 -4.19 -1.34 9.61
C ALA A 87 -5.16 -0.16 9.38
N TRP A 88 -5.73 0.41 10.45
CA TRP A 88 -6.56 1.61 10.33
C TRP A 88 -5.76 2.84 9.93
N LEU A 89 -4.55 3.03 10.49
CA LEU A 89 -3.67 4.14 10.11
C LEU A 89 -3.33 4.07 8.61
N GLU A 90 -2.96 2.90 8.10
CA GLU A 90 -2.72 2.67 6.68
C GLU A 90 -3.94 3.02 5.85
N ALA A 91 -5.12 2.49 6.22
CA ALA A 91 -6.35 2.73 5.49
C ALA A 91 -6.68 4.23 5.41
N PHE A 92 -6.55 4.96 6.52
CA PHE A 92 -6.76 6.41 6.54
C PHE A 92 -5.74 7.18 5.70
N LEU A 93 -4.46 6.78 5.73
CA LEU A 93 -3.42 7.40 4.92
C LEU A 93 -3.66 7.20 3.43
N LEU A 94 -3.99 5.97 3.01
CA LEU A 94 -4.22 5.64 1.60
C LEU A 94 -5.51 6.29 1.05
N ILE A 95 -6.62 6.20 1.78
CA ILE A 95 -7.89 6.84 1.40
C ILE A 95 -7.73 8.37 1.41
N GLY A 96 -7.07 8.92 2.44
CA GLY A 96 -6.75 10.34 2.53
C GLY A 96 -5.89 10.80 1.36
N ALA A 97 -4.87 10.04 0.97
CA ALA A 97 -4.04 10.33 -0.18
C ALA A 97 -4.83 10.32 -1.50
N ALA A 98 -5.74 9.37 -1.70
CA ALA A 98 -6.63 9.31 -2.86
C ALA A 98 -7.57 10.52 -2.92
N ALA A 99 -8.19 10.87 -1.80
CA ALA A 99 -9.06 12.04 -1.68
C ALA A 99 -8.29 13.33 -1.94
N MET A 100 -7.09 13.47 -1.36
CA MET A 100 -6.22 14.63 -1.55
C MET A 100 -5.80 14.81 -3.00
N LEU A 101 -5.40 13.73 -3.69
CA LEU A 101 -5.11 13.81 -5.11
C LEU A 101 -6.34 14.30 -5.88
N THR A 102 -7.53 13.81 -5.56
CA THR A 102 -8.77 14.09 -6.30
C THR A 102 -9.28 15.52 -6.10
N ILE A 103 -9.24 15.99 -4.86
CA ILE A 103 -9.82 17.26 -4.44
C ILE A 103 -8.81 18.41 -4.58
N ASN A 104 -7.57 18.20 -4.12
CA ASN A 104 -6.56 19.25 -4.02
C ASN A 104 -5.56 19.18 -5.18
N ARG A 105 -5.65 20.12 -6.12
CA ARG A 105 -4.74 20.21 -7.28
C ARG A 105 -3.43 20.94 -6.99
N HIS A 106 -2.93 20.84 -5.76
CA HIS A 106 -1.68 21.46 -5.34
C HIS A 106 -0.50 20.49 -5.41
N ARG A 107 0.69 21.01 -5.74
CA ARG A 107 1.92 20.22 -5.73
C ARG A 107 2.26 19.58 -4.36
N ARG A 108 1.76 20.17 -3.26
CA ARG A 108 1.87 19.59 -1.91
C ARG A 108 1.11 18.27 -1.78
N ALA A 109 -0.06 18.15 -2.42
CA ALA A 109 -0.86 16.93 -2.38
C ALA A 109 -0.07 15.74 -2.94
N VAL A 110 0.63 15.92 -4.06
CA VAL A 110 1.49 14.89 -4.65
C VAL A 110 2.59 14.43 -3.68
N ARG A 111 3.25 15.37 -2.99
CA ARG A 111 4.29 15.04 -2.00
C ARG A 111 3.72 14.29 -0.79
N GLN A 112 2.55 14.71 -0.32
CA GLN A 112 1.85 14.06 0.79
C GLN A 112 1.38 12.65 0.41
N THR A 113 0.90 12.44 -0.82
CA THR A 113 0.58 11.10 -1.34
C THR A 113 1.80 10.21 -1.41
N ILE A 114 2.95 10.73 -1.86
CA ILE A 114 4.21 9.95 -1.86
C ILE A 114 4.56 9.56 -0.42
N ALA A 115 4.51 10.50 0.53
CA ALA A 115 4.76 10.19 1.93
C ALA A 115 3.79 9.12 2.47
N ALA A 116 2.49 9.26 2.18
CA ALA A 116 1.47 8.28 2.58
C ALA A 116 1.75 6.88 1.99
N LEU A 117 2.14 6.79 0.72
CA LEU A 117 2.52 5.52 0.08
C LEU A 117 3.70 4.82 0.76
N TRP A 118 4.71 5.57 1.18
CA TRP A 118 5.88 5.01 1.86
C TRP A 118 5.60 4.63 3.30
N ILE A 119 4.77 5.42 4.00
CA ILE A 119 4.39 5.13 5.39
C ILE A 119 3.43 3.94 5.42
N ALA A 120 2.35 3.97 4.65
CA ALA A 120 1.32 2.93 4.68
C ALA A 120 1.74 1.62 3.98
N GLY A 121 2.79 1.65 3.15
CA GLY A 121 3.35 0.44 2.55
C GLY A 121 4.60 -0.04 3.31
N PRO A 122 5.81 0.31 2.84
CA PRO A 122 7.06 -0.22 3.39
C PRO A 122 7.24 -0.07 4.91
N VAL A 123 6.94 1.10 5.47
CA VAL A 123 7.16 1.34 6.90
C VAL A 123 6.20 0.52 7.73
N ALA A 124 4.93 0.43 7.33
CA ALA A 124 3.94 -0.35 8.04
C ALA A 124 4.23 -1.85 7.95
N ALA A 125 4.54 -2.37 6.75
CA ALA A 125 4.95 -3.76 6.57
C ALA A 125 6.19 -4.14 7.40
N PHE A 126 7.19 -3.25 7.48
CA PHE A 126 8.35 -3.46 8.34
C PHE A 126 7.98 -3.44 9.83
N THR A 127 7.07 -2.55 10.23
CA THR A 127 6.60 -2.46 11.62
C THR A 127 5.84 -3.72 12.01
N GLU A 128 4.95 -4.23 11.15
CA GLU A 128 4.24 -5.49 11.36
C GLU A 128 5.21 -6.67 11.46
N PHE A 129 6.23 -6.72 10.59
CA PHE A 129 7.27 -7.75 10.64
C PHE A 129 8.00 -7.76 12.00
N VAL A 130 8.49 -6.60 12.45
CA VAL A 130 9.19 -6.48 13.74
C VAL A 130 8.26 -6.82 14.92
N MET A 131 6.99 -6.42 14.84
CA MET A 131 6.00 -6.79 15.85
C MET A 131 5.78 -8.31 15.89
N ALA A 132 5.57 -8.94 14.73
CA ALA A 132 5.38 -10.38 14.64
C ALA A 132 6.59 -11.14 15.20
N GLU A 133 7.81 -10.70 14.88
CA GLU A 133 9.05 -11.27 15.44
C GLU A 133 9.13 -11.10 16.96
N THR A 134 8.74 -9.93 17.48
CA THR A 134 8.78 -9.64 18.93
C THR A 134 7.80 -10.50 19.72
N TYR A 135 6.58 -10.72 19.20
CA TYR A 135 5.52 -11.46 19.92
C TYR A 135 5.51 -12.97 19.63
N PHE A 136 5.99 -13.39 18.45
CA PHE A 136 5.87 -14.77 17.97
C PHE A 136 7.18 -15.34 17.39
N GLY A 137 8.33 -14.71 17.62
CA GLY A 137 9.62 -15.10 17.02
C GLY A 137 9.96 -16.59 17.13
N ASP A 138 9.62 -17.24 18.24
CA ASP A 138 9.86 -18.68 18.45
C ASP A 138 8.96 -19.60 17.58
N TYR A 139 7.89 -19.05 17.02
CA TYR A 139 6.86 -19.76 16.24
C TYR A 139 6.86 -19.38 14.75
N LEU A 140 7.64 -18.38 14.33
CA LEU A 140 7.79 -17.99 12.94
C LEU A 140 8.73 -18.98 12.24
N VAL A 141 8.14 -19.91 11.49
CA VAL A 141 8.87 -20.99 10.80
C VAL A 141 9.57 -20.51 9.52
N GLU A 142 9.19 -19.36 8.96
CA GLU A 142 9.75 -18.83 7.73
C GLU A 142 9.61 -17.29 7.65
N ASP A 143 10.72 -16.59 7.35
CA ASP A 143 10.73 -15.14 7.16
C ASP A 143 10.10 -14.79 5.79
N ASP A 144 8.81 -14.47 5.79
CA ASP A 144 8.12 -14.05 4.56
C ASP A 144 8.39 -12.56 4.25
N TYR A 145 9.51 -12.29 3.56
CA TYR A 145 9.85 -10.95 3.09
C TYR A 145 9.02 -10.48 1.87
N SER A 146 8.09 -11.29 1.37
CA SER A 146 7.37 -10.99 0.13
C SER A 146 6.48 -9.75 0.25
N ALA A 147 5.82 -9.57 1.40
CA ALA A 147 4.96 -8.40 1.67
C ALA A 147 5.78 -7.10 1.67
N MET A 148 6.94 -7.09 2.33
CA MET A 148 7.84 -5.93 2.34
C MET A 148 8.37 -5.62 0.93
N ALA A 149 8.81 -6.64 0.18
CA ALA A 149 9.27 -6.45 -1.19
C ALA A 149 8.15 -5.88 -2.09
N ALA A 150 6.92 -6.38 -1.94
CA ALA A 150 5.75 -5.94 -2.68
C ALA A 150 5.46 -4.46 -2.46
N THR A 151 5.38 -4.04 -1.19
CA THR A 151 5.05 -2.66 -0.82
C THR A 151 6.14 -1.68 -1.23
N VAL A 152 7.43 -2.07 -1.15
CA VAL A 152 8.56 -1.26 -1.62
C VAL A 152 8.53 -1.07 -3.12
N MET A 153 8.32 -2.14 -3.89
CA MET A 153 8.20 -2.05 -5.34
C MET A 153 7.03 -1.15 -5.73
N PHE A 154 5.88 -1.35 -5.09
CA PHE A 154 4.69 -0.57 -5.35
C PHE A 154 4.91 0.93 -5.07
N ALA A 155 5.40 1.27 -3.87
CA ALA A 155 5.66 2.65 -3.47
C ALA A 155 6.67 3.32 -4.42
N THR A 156 7.74 2.61 -4.81
CA THR A 156 8.77 3.11 -5.73
C THR A 156 8.19 3.44 -7.11
N VAL A 157 7.40 2.52 -7.66
CA VAL A 157 6.83 2.65 -8.99
C VAL A 157 5.87 3.84 -9.08
N TRP A 158 4.97 3.99 -8.11
CA TRP A 158 4.05 5.13 -8.08
C TRP A 158 4.72 6.44 -7.74
N THR A 159 5.74 6.42 -6.88
CA THR A 159 6.60 7.59 -6.65
C THR A 159 7.25 8.06 -7.95
N CYS A 160 7.81 7.13 -8.73
CA CYS A 160 8.42 7.44 -10.03
C CYS A 160 7.39 8.04 -10.99
N TYR A 161 6.18 7.46 -11.08
CA TYR A 161 5.11 8.01 -11.90
C TYR A 161 4.73 9.43 -11.47
N LEU A 162 4.44 9.65 -10.18
CA LEU A 162 4.01 10.94 -9.63
C LEU A 162 5.05 12.05 -9.81
N LEU A 163 6.34 11.72 -9.74
CA LEU A 163 7.43 12.69 -9.91
C LEU A 163 7.79 12.98 -11.37
N THR A 164 7.69 11.97 -12.24
CA THR A 164 8.21 12.08 -13.63
C THR A 164 7.13 12.42 -14.65
N SER A 165 5.86 12.06 -14.40
CA SER A 165 4.77 12.26 -15.35
C SER A 165 4.53 13.74 -15.67
N ALA A 166 4.61 14.09 -16.97
CA ALA A 166 4.29 15.43 -17.45
C ALA A 166 2.84 15.80 -17.16
N ARG A 167 1.92 14.82 -17.22
CA ARG A 167 0.51 15.05 -16.90
C ARG A 167 0.32 15.42 -15.43
N VAL A 168 1.00 14.74 -14.50
CA VAL A 168 0.93 15.09 -13.07
C VAL A 168 1.45 16.51 -12.84
N LYS A 169 2.58 16.87 -13.46
CA LYS A 169 3.14 18.23 -13.37
C LYS A 169 2.18 19.30 -13.93
N ASN A 170 1.45 18.99 -15.00
CA ASN A 170 0.48 19.92 -15.60
C ASN A 170 -0.83 20.02 -14.79
N THR A 171 -1.20 18.97 -14.06
CA THR A 171 -2.44 18.92 -13.26
C THR A 171 -2.28 19.53 -11.87
N TYR A 172 -1.11 19.38 -11.26
CA TYR A 172 -0.83 19.85 -9.90
C TYR A 172 0.16 21.01 -9.93
N ILE A 173 -0.36 22.22 -9.82
CA ILE A 173 0.39 23.49 -9.85
C ILE A 173 0.74 23.93 -8.43
#